data_AF-A0A951NKA0-F1
#
_entry.id   AF-A0A951NKA0-F1
#
_cell.length_a   1.000
_cell.length_b   1.000
_cell.length_c   1.000
_cell.angle_alpha   90.00
_cell.angle_beta   90.00
_cell.angle_gamma   90.00
#
_symmetry.space_group_name_H-M   'P 1'
#
loop_
_entity.id
_entity.type
_entity.pdbx_description
1 polymer ?
#
loop_
_entity_poly.entity_id
_entity_poly.type
_entity_poly.pdbx_seq_one_letter_code
_entity_poly.pdbx_strand_id
1 'polypeptide(L)'
;MKADPFVQLRLLELQALDSALDRLRHRRRTLPEIAEMARLDGLVAALRDAVVRAETEVSDLAREQAKFEREIDQVRSRKDRDEQRLTSGSITVAKQLQDLEHEVATLTRRQSDLEDSELEVMERAETAQAEL
;
A
#
# COMPACT_ATOMS: atom_id res chain seq x y z
N MET A 1 54.85 50.16 12.97
CA MET A 1 53.90 51.25 12.62
C MET A 1 52.77 51.19 13.65
N LYS A 2 52.55 52.24 14.45
CA LYS A 2 51.48 52.28 15.47
C LYS A 2 50.31 53.08 14.88
N ALA A 3 49.13 52.48 14.80
CA ALA A 3 47.92 53.17 14.35
C ALA A 3 47.53 54.26 15.37
N ASP A 4 46.84 55.31 14.92
CA ASP A 4 46.31 56.36 15.79
C ASP A 4 45.35 55.75 16.86
N PRO A 5 45.36 56.24 18.12
CA PRO A 5 44.53 55.69 19.20
C PRO A 5 43.02 55.64 18.89
N PHE A 6 42.49 56.60 18.12
CA PHE A 6 41.08 56.58 17.71
C PHE A 6 40.81 55.44 16.72
N VAL A 7 41.76 55.19 15.80
CA VAL A 7 41.69 54.04 14.88
C VAL A 7 41.77 52.72 15.65
N GLN A 8 42.62 52.64 16.69
CA GLN A 8 42.69 51.46 17.55
C GLN A 8 41.35 51.20 18.27
N LEU A 9 40.70 52.23 18.82
CA LEU A 9 39.40 52.10 19.45
C LEU A 9 38.32 51.62 18.46
N ARG A 10 38.31 52.16 17.24
CA ARG A 10 37.37 51.77 16.19
C ARG A 10 37.57 50.32 15.74
N LEU A 11 38.82 49.85 15.68
CA LEU A 11 39.13 48.46 15.38
C LEU A 11 38.66 47.50 16.49
N LEU A 12 38.74 47.91 17.76
CA LEU A 12 38.20 47.13 18.88
C LEU A 12 36.66 47.03 18.81
N GLU A 13 35.97 48.12 18.47
CA GLU A 13 34.51 48.11 18.25
C GLU A 13 34.12 47.17 17.11
N LEU A 14 34.84 47.23 15.98
CA LEU A 14 34.61 46.35 14.84
C LEU A 14 34.82 44.87 15.22
N GLN A 15 35.92 44.56 15.90
CA GLN A 15 36.22 43.21 16.35
C GLN A 15 35.15 42.67 17.32
N ALA A 16 34.60 43.52 18.18
CA ALA A 16 33.51 43.16 19.08
C ALA A 16 32.23 42.80 18.30
N LEU A 17 31.89 43.56 17.26
CA LEU A 17 30.77 43.27 16.37
C LEU A 17 30.99 41.98 15.58
N ASP A 18 32.19 41.76 15.04
CA ASP A 18 32.54 40.53 14.32
C ASP A 18 32.40 39.31 15.23
N SER A 19 32.89 39.40 16.46
CA SER A 19 32.77 38.34 17.47
C SER A 19 31.31 38.08 17.88
N ALA A 20 30.46 39.11 17.87
CA ALA A 20 29.03 38.95 18.12
C ALA A 20 28.32 38.27 16.93
N LEU A 21 28.66 38.66 15.70
CA LEU A 21 28.15 38.03 14.49
C LEU A 21 28.52 36.55 14.42
N ASP A 22 29.76 36.19 14.74
CA ASP A 22 30.18 34.79 14.72
C ASP A 22 29.48 33.93 15.76
N ARG A 23 29.24 34.47 16.96
CA ARG A 23 28.41 33.79 17.99
C ARG A 23 26.97 33.59 17.52
N LEU A 24 26.36 34.60 16.91
CA LEU A 24 25.00 34.50 16.38
C LEU A 24 24.91 33.51 15.21
N ARG A 25 25.90 33.53 14.31
CA ARG A 25 26.01 32.56 13.20
C ARG A 25 26.14 31.14 13.71
N HIS A 26 26.99 30.91 14.71
CA HIS A 26 27.15 29.60 15.32
C HIS A 26 25.85 29.15 15.96
N ARG A 27 25.26 29.98 16.85
CA ARG A 27 23.99 29.67 17.52
C ARG A 27 22.89 29.33 16.53
N ARG A 28 22.74 30.11 15.45
CA ARG A 28 21.75 29.83 14.39
C ARG A 28 21.97 28.48 13.73
N ARG A 29 23.22 28.05 13.52
CA ARG A 29 23.55 26.77 12.86
C ARG A 29 23.44 25.57 13.80
N THR A 30 23.52 25.79 15.11
CA THR A 30 23.50 24.73 16.13
C THR A 30 22.24 24.74 16.98
N LEU A 31 21.20 25.46 16.54
CA LEU A 31 19.89 25.43 17.19
C LEU A 31 19.39 23.98 17.25
N PRO A 32 19.08 23.44 18.45
CA PRO A 32 18.56 22.08 18.58
C PRO A 32 17.24 21.89 17.82
N GLU A 33 16.47 22.96 17.62
CA GLU A 33 15.24 22.97 16.85
C GLU A 33 15.47 22.55 15.37
N ILE A 34 16.65 22.82 14.79
CA ILE A 34 16.97 22.37 13.42
C ILE A 34 17.08 20.85 13.37
N ALA A 35 17.70 20.24 14.38
CA ALA A 35 17.82 18.79 14.47
C ALA A 35 16.45 18.15 14.72
N GLU A 36 15.62 18.78 15.55
CA GLU A 36 14.26 18.31 15.83
C GLU A 36 13.35 18.42 14.61
N MET A 37 13.42 19.52 13.85
CA MET A 37 12.71 19.66 12.57
C MET A 37 13.10 18.55 11.59
N ALA A 38 14.40 18.31 11.40
CA ALA A 38 14.88 17.24 10.52
C ALA A 38 14.39 15.85 10.96
N ARG A 39 14.34 15.61 12.28
CA ARG A 39 13.80 14.37 12.85
C ARG A 39 12.31 14.22 12.56
N LEU A 40 11.52 15.27 12.79
CA LEU A 40 10.08 15.28 12.54
C LEU A 40 9.76 15.14 11.05
N ASP A 41 10.51 15.82 10.17
CA ASP A 41 10.37 15.68 8.71
C ASP A 41 10.62 14.22 8.28
N GLY A 42 11.64 13.58 8.86
CA GLY A 42 11.91 12.16 8.64
C GLY A 42 10.77 11.25 9.10
N LEU A 43 10.18 11.52 10.27
CA LEU A 43 9.02 10.77 10.76
C LEU A 43 7.78 10.97 9.87
N VAL A 44 7.52 12.19 9.43
CA VAL A 44 6.40 12.48 8.53
C VAL A 44 6.58 11.75 7.20
N ALA A 45 7.80 11.73 6.64
CA ALA A 45 8.09 10.96 5.44
C ALA A 45 7.84 9.45 5.65
N ALA A 46 8.36 8.88 6.74
CA ALA A 46 8.18 7.46 7.05
C ALA A 46 6.69 7.08 7.24
N LEU A 47 5.91 7.94 7.90
CA LEU A 47 4.47 7.74 8.08
C LEU A 47 3.70 7.83 6.76
N ARG A 48 4.04 8.77 5.88
CA ARG A 48 3.46 8.85 4.53
C ARG A 48 3.74 7.59 3.73
N ASP A 49 4.98 7.10 3.77
CA ASP A 49 5.34 5.86 3.09
C ASP A 49 4.58 4.65 3.66
N ALA A 50 4.32 4.63 4.98
CA ALA A 50 3.53 3.58 5.61
C ALA A 50 2.07 3.59 5.15
N VAL A 51 1.45 4.78 5.09
CA VAL A 51 0.09 4.95 4.57
C VAL A 51 0.00 4.46 3.12
N VAL A 52 0.92 4.91 2.26
CA VAL A 52 0.91 4.50 0.84
C VAL A 52 1.04 2.98 0.69
N ARG A 53 1.88 2.31 1.52
CA ARG A 53 2.00 0.85 1.50
C ARG A 53 0.69 0.16 1.90
N ALA A 54 0.07 0.60 2.99
CA ALA A 54 -1.19 0.03 3.47
C ALA A 54 -2.33 0.24 2.45
N GLU A 55 -2.46 1.44 1.88
CA GLU A 55 -3.44 1.73 0.82
C GLU A 55 -3.21 0.86 -0.43
N THR A 56 -1.94 0.62 -0.79
CA THR A 56 -1.58 -0.23 -1.92
C THR A 56 -1.99 -1.69 -1.67
N GLU A 57 -1.72 -2.21 -0.47
CA GLU A 57 -2.10 -3.57 -0.08
C GLU A 57 -3.61 -3.79 -0.12
N VAL A 58 -4.39 -2.87 0.46
CA VAL A 58 -5.86 -2.90 0.38
C VAL A 58 -6.33 -2.88 -1.08
N SER A 59 -5.72 -2.02 -1.91
CA SER A 59 -6.07 -1.93 -3.33
C SER A 59 -5.73 -3.19 -4.13
N ASP A 60 -4.61 -3.85 -3.82
CA ASP A 60 -4.21 -5.12 -4.43
C ASP A 60 -5.17 -6.25 -4.04
N LEU A 61 -5.52 -6.36 -2.76
CA LEU A 61 -6.47 -7.36 -2.26
C LEU A 61 -7.87 -7.17 -2.86
N ALA A 62 -8.34 -5.92 -2.97
CA ALA A 62 -9.62 -5.63 -3.64
C ALA A 62 -9.60 -6.05 -5.13
N ARG A 63 -8.48 -5.87 -5.83
CA ARG A 63 -8.32 -6.35 -7.22
C ARG A 63 -8.31 -7.87 -7.30
N GLU A 64 -7.67 -8.53 -6.35
CA GLU A 64 -7.59 -9.99 -6.25
C GLU A 64 -8.98 -10.59 -5.98
N GLN A 65 -9.72 -10.06 -5.01
CA GLN A 65 -11.12 -10.45 -4.75
C GLN A 65 -11.99 -10.32 -6.00
N ALA A 66 -11.97 -9.14 -6.65
CA ALA A 66 -12.76 -8.92 -7.87
C ALA A 66 -12.36 -9.86 -9.03
N LYS A 67 -11.15 -10.42 -9.02
CA LYS A 67 -10.73 -11.45 -9.98
C LYS A 67 -11.36 -12.79 -9.63
N PHE A 68 -11.35 -13.20 -8.36
CA PHE A 68 -12.02 -14.42 -7.92
C PHE A 68 -13.53 -14.37 -8.21
N GLU A 69 -14.22 -13.28 -7.88
CA GLU A 69 -15.64 -13.08 -8.19
C GLU A 69 -15.94 -13.34 -9.69
N ARG A 70 -15.12 -12.78 -10.59
CA ARG A 70 -15.26 -13.00 -12.04
C ARG A 70 -15.03 -14.46 -12.46
N GLU A 71 -14.04 -15.12 -11.88
CA GLU A 71 -13.76 -16.54 -12.17
C GLU A 71 -14.88 -17.45 -11.67
N ILE A 72 -15.41 -17.17 -10.46
CA ILE A 72 -16.55 -17.88 -9.86
C ILE A 72 -17.78 -17.71 -10.74
N ASP A 73 -18.10 -16.48 -11.16
CA ASP A 73 -19.24 -16.21 -12.05
C ASP A 73 -19.13 -16.96 -13.39
N GLN A 74 -17.92 -17.06 -13.95
CA GLN A 74 -17.69 -17.81 -15.18
C GLN A 74 -17.93 -19.31 -14.99
N VAL A 75 -17.41 -19.88 -13.89
CA VAL A 75 -17.59 -21.30 -13.56
C VAL A 75 -19.07 -21.60 -13.28
N ARG A 76 -19.74 -20.75 -12.50
CA ARG A 76 -21.16 -20.86 -12.18
C ARG A 76 -22.03 -20.78 -13.44
N SER A 77 -21.80 -19.79 -14.31
CA SER A 77 -22.53 -19.67 -15.58
C SER A 77 -22.34 -20.87 -16.50
N ARG A 78 -21.16 -21.49 -16.51
CA ARG A 78 -20.92 -22.72 -17.28
C ARG A 78 -21.65 -23.90 -16.65
N LYS A 79 -21.53 -24.09 -15.34
CA LYS A 79 -22.21 -25.14 -14.58
C LYS A 79 -23.72 -25.08 -14.77
N ASP A 80 -24.33 -23.91 -14.64
CA ASP A 80 -25.78 -23.71 -14.81
C ASP A 80 -26.25 -24.13 -16.22
N ARG A 81 -25.46 -23.81 -17.26
CA ARG A 81 -25.77 -24.23 -18.63
C ARG A 81 -25.67 -25.75 -18.81
N ASP A 82 -24.68 -26.38 -18.21
CA ASP A 82 -24.49 -27.83 -18.28
C ASP A 82 -25.57 -28.59 -17.50
N GLU A 83 -25.97 -28.08 -16.33
CA GLU A 83 -27.09 -28.61 -15.55
C GLU A 83 -28.44 -28.47 -16.27
N GLN A 84 -28.68 -27.36 -16.96
CA GLN A 84 -29.86 -27.19 -17.82
C GLN A 84 -29.86 -28.21 -18.97
N ARG A 85 -28.70 -28.48 -19.58
CA ARG A 85 -28.59 -29.49 -20.63
C ARG A 85 -28.87 -30.90 -20.11
N LEU A 86 -28.34 -31.26 -18.94
CA LEU A 86 -28.65 -32.54 -18.27
C LEU A 86 -30.15 -32.72 -18.03
N THR A 87 -30.80 -31.69 -17.49
CA THR A 87 -32.22 -31.75 -17.08
C THR A 87 -33.21 -31.62 -18.24
N SER A 88 -32.81 -31.01 -19.36
CA SER A 88 -33.66 -30.84 -20.55
C SER A 88 -34.06 -32.15 -21.25
N GLY A 89 -33.40 -33.27 -20.94
CA GLY A 89 -33.64 -34.56 -21.61
C GLY A 89 -33.28 -34.58 -23.10
N SER A 90 -32.57 -33.54 -23.58
CA SER A 90 -32.17 -33.40 -24.99
C SER A 90 -31.03 -34.34 -25.38
N ILE A 91 -30.28 -34.87 -24.42
CA ILE A 91 -29.17 -35.80 -24.63
C ILE A 91 -29.68 -37.23 -24.56
N THR A 92 -29.67 -37.92 -25.69
CA THR A 92 -30.15 -39.31 -25.83
C THR A 92 -29.03 -40.35 -25.80
N VAL A 93 -27.77 -39.91 -25.88
CA VAL A 93 -26.59 -40.78 -25.87
C VAL A 93 -26.04 -40.92 -24.46
N ALA A 94 -26.09 -42.13 -23.89
CA ALA A 94 -25.66 -42.40 -22.51
C ALA A 94 -24.24 -41.91 -22.19
N LYS A 95 -23.29 -42.10 -23.13
CA LYS A 95 -21.91 -41.64 -22.95
C LYS A 95 -21.82 -40.11 -22.82
N GLN A 96 -22.55 -39.37 -23.64
CA GLN A 96 -22.56 -37.89 -23.58
C GLN A 96 -23.16 -37.38 -22.28
N LEU A 97 -24.15 -38.10 -21.75
CA LEU A 97 -24.79 -37.77 -20.48
C LEU A 97 -23.80 -37.97 -19.32
N GLN A 98 -23.08 -39.10 -19.30
CA GLN A 98 -22.03 -39.38 -18.32
C GLN A 98 -20.86 -38.37 -18.39
N ASP A 99 -20.42 -38.01 -19.61
CA ASP A 99 -19.36 -37.02 -19.80
C ASP A 99 -19.79 -35.65 -19.23
N LEU A 100 -21.05 -35.26 -19.43
CA LEU A 100 -21.61 -34.00 -18.92
C LEU A 100 -21.82 -34.00 -17.40
N GLU A 101 -22.26 -35.11 -16.81
CA GLU A 101 -22.32 -35.28 -15.35
C GLU A 101 -20.93 -35.14 -14.71
N HIS A 102 -19.91 -35.72 -15.33
CA HIS A 102 -18.53 -35.58 -14.87
C HIS A 102 -18.01 -34.14 -15.00
N GLU A 103 -18.37 -33.43 -16.06
CA GLU A 103 -18.05 -32.00 -16.24
C GLU A 103 -18.69 -31.15 -15.13
N VAL A 104 -19.99 -31.31 -14.86
CA VAL A 104 -20.70 -30.60 -13.77
C VAL A 104 -20.08 -30.89 -12.41
N ALA A 105 -19.72 -32.14 -12.13
CA ALA A 105 -19.03 -32.51 -10.89
C ALA A 105 -17.65 -31.82 -10.77
N THR A 106 -16.95 -31.68 -11.90
CA THR A 106 -15.64 -30.98 -11.94
C THR A 106 -15.80 -29.48 -11.75
N LEU A 107 -16.79 -28.86 -12.40
CA LEU A 107 -17.10 -27.44 -12.22
C LEU A 107 -17.53 -27.13 -10.79
N THR A 108 -18.30 -28.02 -10.16
CA THR A 108 -18.70 -27.87 -8.75
C THR A 108 -17.51 -27.88 -7.80
N ARG A 109 -16.55 -28.80 -7.99
CA ARG A 109 -15.30 -28.80 -7.22
C ARG A 109 -14.51 -27.51 -7.45
N ARG A 110 -14.34 -27.12 -8.72
CA ARG A 110 -13.62 -25.88 -9.07
C ARG A 110 -14.28 -24.63 -8.48
N GLN A 111 -15.61 -24.57 -8.44
CA GLN A 111 -16.34 -23.47 -7.81
C GLN A 111 -16.01 -23.40 -6.31
N SER A 112 -16.09 -24.53 -5.60
CA SER A 112 -15.74 -24.61 -4.17
C SER A 112 -14.30 -24.15 -3.92
N ASP A 113 -13.34 -24.64 -4.70
CA ASP A 113 -11.92 -24.27 -4.53
C ASP A 113 -11.69 -22.75 -4.72
N LEU A 114 -12.44 -22.14 -5.65
CA LEU A 114 -12.38 -20.70 -5.91
C LEU A 114 -13.03 -19.88 -4.80
N GLU A 115 -14.19 -20.32 -4.30
CA GLU A 115 -14.92 -19.68 -3.19
C GLU A 115 -14.10 -19.75 -1.89
N ASP A 116 -13.44 -20.89 -1.61
CA ASP A 116 -12.53 -21.03 -0.47
C ASP A 116 -11.33 -20.05 -0.59
N SER A 117 -10.74 -19.94 -1.79
CA SER A 117 -9.63 -19.01 -2.04
C SER A 117 -10.07 -17.54 -1.95
N GLU A 118 -11.28 -17.22 -2.41
CA GLU A 118 -11.87 -15.89 -2.29
C GLU A 118 -12.04 -15.51 -0.83
N LEU A 119 -12.54 -16.43 0.00
CA LEU A 119 -12.73 -16.20 1.43
C LEU A 119 -11.40 -15.85 2.13
N GLU A 120 -10.32 -16.57 1.82
CA GLU A 120 -8.99 -16.26 2.36
C GLU A 120 -8.51 -14.84 1.96
N VAL A 121 -8.80 -14.42 0.72
CA VAL A 121 -8.48 -13.05 0.28
C VAL A 121 -9.35 -12.01 0.98
N MET A 122 -10.63 -12.31 1.21
CA MET A 122 -11.53 -11.43 1.95
C MET A 122 -11.08 -11.24 3.40
N GLU A 123 -10.64 -12.30 4.08
CA GLU A 123 -10.10 -12.22 5.45
C GLU A 123 -8.83 -11.35 5.51
N ARG A 124 -7.94 -11.52 4.52
CA ARG A 124 -6.74 -10.68 4.37
C ARG A 124 -7.12 -9.22 4.09
N ALA A 125 -8.11 -8.99 3.23
CA ALA A 125 -8.60 -7.65 2.90
C ALA A 125 -9.19 -6.95 4.12
N GLU A 126 -10.00 -7.65 4.92
CA GLU A 126 -10.56 -7.13 6.17
C GLU A 126 -9.46 -6.77 7.17
N THR A 127 -8.43 -7.61 7.30
CA THR A 127 -7.27 -7.33 8.16
C THR A 127 -6.51 -6.10 7.70
N ALA A 128 -6.18 -6.01 6.41
CA ALA A 128 -5.47 -4.87 5.84
C ALA A 128 -6.28 -3.57 5.95
N GLN A 129 -7.61 -3.64 5.79
CA GLN A 129 -8.53 -2.51 5.96
C GLN A 129 -8.60 -2.03 7.41
N ALA A 130 -8.47 -2.94 8.39
CA ALA A 130 -8.47 -2.61 9.81
C ALA A 130 -7.14 -1.99 10.29
N GLU A 131 -6.05 -2.27 9.59
CA GLU A 131 -4.72 -1.70 9.85
C GLU A 131 -4.51 -0.32 9.19
N LEU A 132 -5.38 0.06 8.25
CA LEU A 132 -5.40 1.35 7.56
C LEU A 132 -6.00 2.48 8.42
#